data_AF-A0A7S1LYJ4-F1
#
_entry.id   AF-A0A7S1LYJ4-F1
#
_cell.length_a   1.000
_cell.length_b   1.000
_cell.length_c   1.000
_cell.angle_alpha   90.00
_cell.angle_beta   90.00
_cell.angle_gamma   90.00
#
_symmetry.space_group_name_H-M   'P 1'
#
loop_
_entity.id
_entity.type
_entity.pdbx_description
1 polymer ?
#
loop_
_entity_poly.entity_id
_entity_poly.type
_entity_poly.pdbx_seq_one_letter_code
_entity_poly.pdbx_strand_id
1 'polypeptide(L)'
;EDRDDCTVIDVPSDCIGYITGSRRATLGSMEEEWGVLMFFMNKGGEKARGRNSTEMLVIFGPKRARRGAELKAMSGIETKSPGTFTRGVREKFNDVKDFDTDRIVFKDDELS
;
A
#
# COMPACT_ATOMS: atom_id res chain seq x y z
N GLU A 1 17.56 5.80 -12.24
CA GLU A 1 17.96 5.83 -10.82
C GLU A 1 16.84 5.23 -10.01
N ASP A 2 17.08 4.11 -9.33
CA ASP A 2 16.12 3.59 -8.35
C ASP A 2 16.15 4.50 -7.14
N ARG A 3 15.03 5.19 -6.90
CA ARG A 3 14.82 6.06 -5.74
C ARG A 3 14.51 5.16 -4.54
N ASP A 4 15.48 5.01 -3.66
CA ASP A 4 15.34 4.23 -2.42
C ASP A 4 14.63 5.02 -1.31
N ASP A 5 14.35 6.30 -1.53
CA ASP A 5 13.78 7.22 -0.55
C ASP A 5 12.24 7.21 -0.47
N CYS A 6 11.57 6.49 -1.37
CA CYS A 6 10.12 6.36 -1.37
C CYS A 6 9.62 4.94 -1.68
N THR A 7 8.38 4.67 -1.27
CA THR A 7 7.62 3.48 -1.64
C THR A 7 6.40 3.93 -2.44
N VAL A 8 6.08 3.25 -3.53
CA VAL A 8 4.92 3.55 -4.36
C VAL A 8 3.99 2.34 -4.35
N ILE A 9 2.70 2.57 -4.08
CA ILE A 9 1.65 1.55 -4.24
C ILE A 9 0.61 2.03 -5.25
N ASP A 10 0.13 1.11 -6.10
CA ASP A 10 -1.01 1.37 -6.99
C ASP A 10 -2.31 1.16 -6.20
N VAL A 11 -3.13 2.20 -6.13
CA VAL A 11 -4.41 2.20 -5.40
C VAL A 11 -5.56 2.27 -6.40
N PRO A 12 -6.51 1.32 -6.40
CA PRO A 12 -7.71 1.41 -7.21
C PRO A 12 -8.48 2.71 -6.96
N SER A 13 -8.96 3.37 -8.02
CA SER A 13 -9.60 4.68 -7.90
C SER A 13 -10.82 4.71 -6.96
N ASP A 14 -11.54 3.59 -6.83
CA ASP A 14 -12.68 3.45 -5.91
C ASP A 14 -12.27 3.30 -4.44
N CYS A 15 -11.01 2.98 -4.16
CA CYS A 15 -10.45 2.86 -2.81
C CYS A 15 -9.83 4.17 -2.30
N ILE A 16 -9.54 5.15 -3.18
CA ILE A 16 -8.86 6.40 -2.82
C ILE A 16 -9.63 7.16 -1.74
N GLY A 17 -10.95 7.30 -1.89
CA GLY A 17 -11.78 7.98 -0.89
C GLY A 17 -11.77 7.29 0.47
N TYR A 18 -11.73 5.95 0.48
CA TYR A 18 -11.68 5.14 1.69
C TYR A 18 -10.34 5.29 2.42
N ILE A 19 -9.22 5.24 1.68
CA ILE A 19 -7.87 5.40 2.24
C ILE A 19 -7.60 6.83 2.67
N THR A 20 -8.07 7.81 1.90
CA THR A 20 -7.88 9.23 2.23
C THR A 20 -8.69 9.61 3.46
N GLY A 21 -9.95 9.17 3.53
CA GLY A 21 -10.90 9.56 4.57
C GLY A 21 -11.37 11.01 4.44
N SER A 22 -12.41 11.36 5.20
CA SER A 22 -12.97 12.72 5.20
C SER A 22 -11.92 13.73 5.67
N ARG A 23 -11.71 14.79 4.88
CA ARG A 23 -10.68 15.82 5.13
C ARG A 23 -9.30 15.20 5.42
N ARG A 24 -8.99 14.08 4.77
CA ARG A 24 -7.72 13.37 4.91
C ARG A 24 -7.47 12.74 6.29
N ALA A 25 -8.50 12.59 7.13
CA ALA A 25 -8.33 12.11 8.50
C ALA A 25 -7.68 10.72 8.57
N THR A 26 -8.13 9.77 7.73
CA THR A 26 -7.60 8.40 7.73
C THR A 26 -6.14 8.36 7.28
N LEU A 27 -5.81 9.03 6.18
CA LEU A 27 -4.43 9.07 5.70
C LEU A 27 -3.53 9.84 6.68
N GLY A 28 -4.02 10.95 7.25
CA GLY A 28 -3.29 11.74 8.25
C GLY A 28 -2.99 10.93 9.52
N SER A 29 -3.92 10.10 9.98
CA SER A 29 -3.65 9.18 11.09
C SER A 29 -2.60 8.12 10.74
N MET A 30 -2.57 7.62 9.49
CA MET A 30 -1.50 6.71 9.05
C MET A 30 -0.14 7.41 8.98
N GLU A 31 -0.11 8.65 8.50
CA GLU A 31 1.09 9.51 8.46
C GLU A 31 1.64 9.74 9.87
N GLU A 32 0.78 10.10 10.82
CA GLU A 32 1.15 10.34 12.23
C GLU A 32 1.64 9.06 12.92
N GLU A 33 0.92 7.95 12.77
CA GLU A 33 1.24 6.68 13.43
C GLU A 33 2.60 6.12 13.00
N TRP A 34 2.92 6.21 11.71
CA TRP A 34 4.16 5.67 11.16
C TRP A 34 5.27 6.72 11.03
N GLY A 35 4.98 8.00 11.23
CA GLY A 35 5.95 9.08 11.04
C GLY A 35 6.40 9.22 9.58
N VAL A 36 5.45 9.13 8.65
CA VAL A 36 5.68 9.18 7.19
C VAL A 36 4.91 10.32 6.55
N LEU A 37 5.29 10.68 5.32
CA LEU A 37 4.52 11.58 4.47
C LEU A 37 3.95 10.79 3.29
N MET A 38 2.65 10.88 3.05
CA MET A 38 1.94 10.15 2.01
C MET A 38 1.25 11.13 1.07
N PHE A 39 1.18 10.84 -0.24
CA PHE A 39 0.31 11.61 -1.16
C PHE A 39 0.06 10.86 -2.46
N PHE A 40 -1.06 11.18 -3.10
CA PHE A 40 -1.39 10.63 -4.42
C PHE A 40 -0.72 11.43 -5.52
N MET A 41 -0.05 10.73 -6.44
CA MET A 41 0.46 11.27 -7.68
C MET A 41 -0.41 10.81 -8.84
N ASN A 42 -0.86 11.77 -9.64
CA ASN A 42 -1.54 11.48 -10.89
C ASN A 42 -0.50 11.14 -11.96
N LYS A 43 -0.70 10.05 -12.71
CA LYS A 43 0.08 9.76 -13.91
C LYS A 43 -0.35 10.78 -14.98
N GLY A 44 0.29 11.95 -14.99
CA GLY A 44 -0.01 13.01 -15.95
C GLY A 44 0.05 12.49 -17.38
N GLY A 45 -1.07 12.62 -18.12
CA GLY A 45 -1.08 12.47 -19.58
C GLY A 45 -2.02 11.41 -20.15
N GLU A 46 -2.35 10.35 -19.40
CA GLU A 46 -3.28 9.34 -19.91
C GLU A 46 -4.60 9.40 -19.15
N LYS A 47 -5.66 9.73 -19.88
CA LYS A 47 -7.04 9.49 -19.46
C LYS A 47 -7.21 7.98 -19.27
N ALA A 48 -6.78 7.44 -18.13
CA ALA A 48 -7.26 6.16 -17.64
C ALA A 48 -8.72 6.34 -17.20
N ARG A 49 -9.61 6.67 -18.14
CA ARG A 49 -11.07 6.76 -17.98
C ARG A 49 -11.68 5.37 -18.05
N GLY A 50 -11.06 4.40 -17.38
CA GLY A 50 -11.54 3.04 -17.25
C GLY A 50 -11.98 2.78 -15.82
N ARG A 51 -12.98 1.91 -15.64
CA ARG A 51 -13.49 1.46 -14.33
C ARG A 51 -12.44 0.76 -13.46
N ASN A 52 -11.24 0.52 -13.99
CA ASN A 52 -10.10 -0.15 -13.37
C ASN A 52 -8.83 0.73 -13.31
N SER A 53 -8.98 2.06 -13.28
CA SER A 53 -7.82 2.95 -13.10
C SER A 53 -7.23 2.82 -11.70
N THR A 54 -5.90 2.97 -11.61
CA THR A 54 -5.16 3.09 -10.35
C THR A 54 -4.50 4.45 -10.26
N GLU A 55 -4.38 4.99 -9.05
CA GLU A 55 -3.53 6.14 -8.75
C GLU A 55 -2.35 5.71 -7.87
N MET A 56 -1.23 6.41 -7.99
CA MET A 56 -0.02 6.08 -7.24
C MET A 56 -0.07 6.77 -5.88
N LEU A 57 -0.12 6.00 -4.79
CA LEU A 57 0.14 6.52 -3.46
C LEU A 57 1.63 6.40 -3.19
N VAL A 58 2.28 7.54 -3.00
CA VAL A 58 3.71 7.62 -2.69
C VAL A 58 3.88 7.85 -1.20
N ILE A 59 4.79 7.11 -0.60
CA ILE A 59 5.10 7.14 0.84
C ILE A 59 6.59 7.51 0.99
N PHE A 60 6.87 8.60 1.68
CA PHE A 60 8.20 9.08 2.03
C PHE A 60 8.47 8.91 3.52
N GLY A 61 9.72 8.61 3.86
CA GLY A 61 10.16 8.46 5.24
C GLY A 61 11.18 7.32 5.42
N PRO A 62 11.56 7.00 6.66
CA PRO A 62 12.47 5.90 6.96
C PRO A 62 11.95 4.56 6.41
N LYS A 63 12.85 3.71 5.89
CA LYS A 63 12.52 2.42 5.23
C LYS A 63 11.53 1.55 6.03
N ARG A 64 11.76 1.41 7.34
CA ARG A 64 10.91 0.60 8.24
C ARG A 64 9.52 1.21 8.45
N ALA A 65 9.47 2.53 8.64
CA ALA A 65 8.23 3.28 8.80
C ALA A 65 7.37 3.21 7.52
N ARG A 66 7.99 3.41 6.35
CA ARG A 66 7.30 3.26 5.06
C ARG A 66 6.71 1.87 4.89
N ARG A 67 7.43 0.81 5.30
CA ARG A 67 6.93 -0.56 5.18
C ARG A 67 5.69 -0.82 6.04
N GLY A 68 5.66 -0.29 7.26
CA GLY A 68 4.48 -0.35 8.11
C GLY A 68 3.28 0.39 7.50
N ALA A 69 3.50 1.62 7.03
CA ALA A 69 2.47 2.41 6.37
C ALA A 69 1.96 1.76 5.07
N GLU A 70 2.85 1.18 4.27
CA GLU A 70 2.54 0.43 3.05
C GLU A 70 1.62 -0.76 3.36
N LEU A 71 2.01 -1.61 4.32
CA LEU A 71 1.21 -2.77 4.71
C LEU A 71 -0.16 -2.38 5.29
N LYS A 72 -0.21 -1.28 6.05
CA LYS A 72 -1.47 -0.73 6.58
C LYS A 72 -2.39 -0.22 5.47
N ALA A 73 -1.84 0.51 4.50
CA ALA A 73 -2.59 0.97 3.34
C ALA A 73 -3.08 -0.22 2.49
N MET A 74 -2.23 -1.21 2.22
CA MET A 74 -2.60 -2.44 1.51
C MET A 74 -3.73 -3.18 2.22
N SER A 75 -3.65 -3.33 3.54
CA SER A 75 -4.71 -3.96 4.35
C SER A 75 -6.04 -3.19 4.29
N GLY A 76 -5.99 -1.85 4.35
CA GLY A 76 -7.19 -1.01 4.19
C GLY A 76 -7.83 -1.15 2.81
N ILE A 77 -7.02 -1.17 1.74
CA ILE A 77 -7.49 -1.36 0.37
C ILE A 77 -8.09 -2.75 0.22
N GLU A 78 -7.43 -3.78 0.74
CA GLU A 78 -7.90 -5.16 0.71
C GLU A 78 -9.24 -5.34 1.45
N THR A 79 -9.43 -4.64 2.58
CA THR A 79 -10.70 -4.60 3.32
C THR A 79 -11.82 -3.99 2.48
N LYS A 80 -11.53 -2.96 1.68
CA LYS A 80 -12.51 -2.29 0.83
C LYS A 80 -12.76 -3.01 -0.49
N SER A 81 -11.72 -3.58 -1.08
CA SER A 81 -11.68 -4.24 -2.37
C SER A 81 -10.85 -5.52 -2.28
N PRO A 82 -11.46 -6.63 -1.81
CA PRO A 82 -10.78 -7.90 -1.63
C PRO A 82 -10.20 -8.44 -2.94
N GLY A 83 -9.03 -9.06 -2.84
CA GLY A 83 -8.23 -9.58 -3.94
C GLY A 83 -7.38 -8.53 -4.66
N THR A 84 -7.27 -7.31 -4.15
CA THR A 84 -6.40 -6.28 -4.74
C THR A 84 -4.93 -6.63 -4.57
N PHE A 85 -4.54 -7.00 -3.34
CA PHE A 85 -3.16 -7.35 -3.01
C PHE A 85 -2.99 -8.83 -2.66
N THR A 86 -4.05 -9.52 -2.24
CA THR A 86 -3.95 -10.92 -1.79
C THR A 86 -4.16 -11.95 -2.89
N ARG A 87 -4.85 -11.58 -3.99
CA ARG A 87 -5.17 -12.53 -5.06
C ARG A 87 -3.90 -13.05 -5.73
N GLY A 88 -3.65 -14.34 -5.61
CA GLY A 88 -2.47 -15.00 -6.20
C GLY A 88 -1.17 -14.68 -5.47
N VAL A 89 -1.23 -14.18 -4.23
CA VAL A 89 -0.05 -14.09 -3.36
C VAL A 89 0.56 -15.47 -3.17
N ARG A 90 1.89 -15.50 -3.24
CA ARG A 90 2.70 -16.67 -2.99
C ARG A 90 3.62 -16.39 -1.83
N GLU A 91 4.05 -17.47 -1.19
CA GLU A 91 5.11 -17.39 -0.20
C GLU A 91 6.36 -16.74 -0.79
N LYS A 92 7.03 -15.95 0.02
CA LYS A 92 8.28 -15.30 -0.34
C LYS A 92 9.13 -15.21 0.92
N PHE A 93 10.34 -15.75 0.85
CA PHE A 93 11.33 -15.64 1.91
C PHE A 93 12.58 -14.97 1.31
N ASN A 94 13.16 -14.04 2.05
CA ASN A 94 14.33 -13.30 1.61
C ASN A 94 15.46 -13.40 2.66
N ASP A 95 16.69 -13.66 2.21
CA ASP A 95 17.88 -13.74 3.08
C ASP A 95 18.60 -12.37 3.25
N VAL A 96 17.88 -11.26 3.07
CA VAL A 96 18.46 -9.91 3.15
C VAL A 96 18.86 -9.61 4.60
N LYS A 97 20.15 -9.37 4.83
CA LYS A 97 20.74 -9.18 6.17
C LYS A 97 20.22 -7.97 6.99
N ASP A 98 19.56 -7.01 6.37
CA ASP A 98 19.09 -5.79 7.05
C ASP A 98 17.58 -5.83 7.35
N PHE A 99 16.77 -5.46 6.36
CA PHE A 99 15.34 -5.30 6.51
C PHE A 99 14.67 -5.57 5.18
N ASP A 100 13.79 -6.56 5.20
CA ASP A 100 12.88 -6.93 4.12
C ASP A 100 11.61 -7.53 4.74
N THR A 101 10.70 -8.04 3.91
CA THR A 101 9.46 -8.66 4.35
C THR A 101 9.25 -9.99 3.68
N ASP A 102 9.06 -11.01 4.52
CA ASP A 102 8.61 -12.32 4.09
C ASP A 102 7.09 -12.36 3.97
N ARG A 103 6.60 -13.30 3.17
CA ARG A 103 5.18 -13.57 2.96
C ARG A 103 4.96 -15.02 3.26
N ILE A 104 4.07 -15.29 4.19
CA ILE A 104 3.62 -16.63 4.57
C ILE A 104 2.15 -16.72 4.18
N VAL A 105 1.77 -17.79 3.50
CA VAL A 105 0.38 -18.03 3.11
C VAL A 105 -0.20 -19.01 4.11
N PHE A 106 -1.12 -18.54 4.93
CA PHE A 106 -1.88 -19.40 5.83
C PHE A 106 -2.94 -20.16 5.03
N LYS A 107 -3.05 -21.45 5.29
CA LYS A 107 -4.17 -22.27 4.81
C LYS A 107 -5.36 -22.10 5.76
N ASP A 108 -6.56 -22.40 5.25
CA ASP A 108 -7.80 -22.26 6.02
C ASP A 108 -7.80 -23.13 7.29
N ASP A 109 -7.09 -24.27 7.30
CA ASP A 109 -6.93 -25.16 8.46
C ASP A 109 -5.93 -24.65 9.51
N GLU A 110 -5.11 -23.66 9.18
CA GLU A 110 -4.18 -23.01 10.10
C GLU A 110 -4.81 -21.79 10.82
N LEU A 111 -5.98 -21.34 10.34
CA LEU A 111 -6.76 -20.26 10.93
C LEU A 111 -7.89 -20.87 11.79
N SER A 112 -7.57 -21.21 13.04
CA SER A 112 -8.54 -21.67 14.06
C SER A 112 -8.72 -20.66 15.19
#